data_AF-A0A506VFQ6-F1
#
_entry.id   AF-A0A506VFQ6-F1
#
_cell.length_a   1.000
_cell.length_b   1.000
_cell.length_c   1.000
_cell.angle_alpha   90.00
_cell.angle_beta   90.00
_cell.angle_gamma   90.00
#
_symmetry.space_group_name_H-M   'P 1'
#
loop_
_entity.id
_entity.type
_entity.pdbx_description
1 polymer ?
#
loop_
_entity_poly.entity_id
_entity_poly.type
_entity_poly.pdbx_seq_one_letter_code
_entity_poly.pdbx_strand_id
1 'polypeptide(L)'
;MRLSVNAWLQNKIDEYRFAVRDMTVDFYLAQARLNRADCPLDRLRHFNDTCLDMAELCQLNGDEQSYLHALGKLHHRLMQEMNNGQRERLFRIQACQLARQSLSKLCHQLAMGGDWEKAAALQSDFVKHAAWIW
;
A
#
# COMPACT_ATOMS: atom_id res chain seq x y z
N MET A 1 -5.63 9.70 38.12
CA MET A 1 -4.15 9.68 38.02
C MET A 1 -3.73 10.63 36.89
N ARG A 2 -2.93 11.66 37.18
CA ARG A 2 -2.27 12.45 36.11
C ARG A 2 -1.00 11.70 35.72
N LEU A 3 -1.06 10.98 34.60
CA LEU A 3 0.15 10.42 33.99
C LEU A 3 1.12 11.57 33.67
N SER A 4 2.41 11.39 33.92
CA SER A 4 3.41 12.33 33.42
C SER A 4 3.36 12.34 31.89
N VAL A 5 3.73 13.45 31.27
CA VAL A 5 3.76 13.56 29.80
C VAL A 5 4.62 12.45 29.18
N ASN A 6 5.72 12.09 29.82
CA ASN A 6 6.57 10.97 29.39
C ASN A 6 5.86 9.61 29.44
N ALA A 7 5.11 9.34 30.52
CA ALA A 7 4.35 8.08 30.62
C ALA A 7 3.22 8.02 29.60
N TRP A 8 2.58 9.16 29.30
CA TRP A 8 1.58 9.25 28.24
C TRP A 8 2.18 9.02 26.85
N LEU A 9 3.33 9.64 26.55
CA LEU A 9 4.04 9.45 25.28
C LEU A 9 4.45 7.99 25.08
N GLN A 10 5.01 7.35 26.12
CA GLN A 10 5.41 5.96 26.04
C GLN A 10 4.22 5.05 25.74
N ASN A 11 3.08 5.28 26.40
CA ASN A 11 1.87 4.53 26.12
C ASN A 11 1.41 4.70 24.67
N LYS A 12 1.45 5.93 24.11
CA LYS A 12 1.11 6.17 22.69
C LYS A 12 2.04 5.46 21.71
N ILE A 13 3.34 5.42 22.01
CA ILE A 13 4.31 4.66 21.21
C ILE A 13 4.00 3.16 21.25
N ASP A 14 3.66 2.63 22.42
CA ASP A 14 3.35 1.22 22.58
C ASP A 14 2.02 0.84 21.90
N GLU A 15 0.97 1.68 22.03
CA GLU A 15 -0.29 1.55 21.27
C GLU A 15 -0.03 1.48 19.76
N TYR A 16 0.79 2.39 19.21
CA TYR A 16 1.17 2.38 17.79
C TYR A 16 1.89 1.08 17.40
N ARG A 17 2.85 0.62 18.20
CA ARG A 17 3.59 -0.63 17.94
C ARG A 17 2.68 -1.84 17.92
N PHE A 18 1.68 -1.91 18.81
CA PHE A 18 0.70 -2.99 18.79
C PHE A 18 -0.16 -2.93 17.53
N ALA A 19 -0.69 -1.75 17.18
CA ALA A 19 -1.49 -1.57 15.97
C ALA A 19 -0.74 -1.98 14.69
N VAL A 20 0.55 -1.61 14.57
CA VAL A 20 1.39 -2.00 13.43
C VAL A 20 1.56 -3.52 13.36
N ARG A 21 1.74 -4.19 14.50
CA ARG A 21 1.87 -5.66 14.54
C ARG A 21 0.59 -6.35 14.08
N ASP A 22 -0.56 -5.93 14.59
CA ASP A 22 -1.85 -6.50 14.21
C ASP A 22 -2.11 -6.32 12.71
N MET A 23 -1.89 -5.09 12.20
CA MET A 23 -2.02 -4.78 10.78
C MET A 23 -1.04 -5.57 9.89
N THR A 24 0.17 -5.86 10.42
CA THR A 24 1.15 -6.69 9.70
C THR A 24 0.66 -8.13 9.51
N VAL A 25 -0.04 -8.68 10.51
CA VAL A 25 -0.67 -10.00 10.39
C VAL A 25 -1.76 -9.97 9.31
N ASP A 26 -2.63 -8.96 9.35
CA ASP A 26 -3.70 -8.80 8.35
C ASP A 26 -3.14 -8.64 6.94
N PHE A 27 -2.05 -7.87 6.78
CA PHE A 27 -1.33 -7.75 5.51
C PHE A 27 -0.89 -9.11 4.96
N TYR A 28 -0.23 -9.94 5.77
CA TYR A 28 0.25 -11.24 5.32
C TYR A 28 -0.90 -12.21 5.02
N LEU A 29 -1.98 -12.16 5.79
CA LEU A 29 -3.19 -12.94 5.52
C LEU A 29 -3.87 -12.52 4.22
N ALA A 30 -4.00 -11.21 3.96
CA ALA A 30 -4.56 -10.68 2.73
C ALA A 30 -3.67 -11.04 1.52
N GLN A 31 -2.34 -10.94 1.67
CA GLN A 31 -1.38 -11.31 0.63
C GLN A 31 -1.44 -12.81 0.31
N ALA A 32 -1.49 -13.67 1.32
CA ALA A 32 -1.60 -15.12 1.13
C ALA A 32 -2.91 -15.50 0.40
N ARG A 33 -4.01 -14.79 0.69
CA ARG A 33 -5.29 -14.96 -0.03
C ARG A 33 -5.17 -14.51 -1.48
N LEU A 34 -4.52 -13.36 -1.74
CA LEU A 34 -4.30 -12.82 -3.09
C LEU A 34 -3.46 -13.78 -3.95
N ASN A 35 -2.46 -14.45 -3.36
CA ASN A 35 -1.57 -15.39 -4.06
C ASN A 35 -2.26 -16.64 -4.64
N ARG A 36 -3.52 -16.92 -4.28
CA ARG A 36 -4.24 -18.07 -4.84
C ARG A 36 -4.59 -17.83 -6.32
N ALA A 37 -4.48 -18.85 -7.16
CA ALA A 37 -4.78 -18.74 -8.59
C ALA A 37 -6.23 -18.31 -8.85
N ASP A 38 -7.19 -18.92 -8.15
CA ASP A 38 -8.63 -18.64 -8.28
C ASP A 38 -9.11 -17.53 -7.32
N CYS A 39 -8.27 -16.53 -7.10
CA CYS A 39 -8.56 -15.45 -6.18
C CYS A 39 -9.64 -14.53 -6.78
N PRO A 40 -10.80 -14.34 -6.11
CA PRO A 40 -11.82 -13.45 -6.61
C PRO A 40 -11.39 -11.98 -6.48
N LEU A 41 -12.02 -11.12 -7.28
CA LEU A 41 -11.72 -9.69 -7.34
C LEU A 41 -11.88 -8.98 -5.98
N ASP A 42 -12.79 -9.43 -5.13
CA ASP A 42 -12.98 -8.87 -3.78
C ASP A 42 -11.74 -9.00 -2.90
N ARG A 43 -10.92 -10.03 -3.11
CA ARG A 43 -9.67 -10.21 -2.35
C ARG A 43 -8.57 -9.25 -2.80
N LEU A 44 -8.57 -8.86 -4.08
CA LEU A 44 -7.70 -7.80 -4.58
C LEU A 44 -8.05 -6.46 -3.94
N ARG A 45 -9.35 -6.14 -3.85
CA ARG A 45 -9.84 -4.93 -3.17
C ARG A 45 -9.50 -4.96 -1.68
N HIS A 46 -9.80 -6.06 -1.00
CA HIS A 46 -9.47 -6.21 0.42
C HIS A 46 -7.97 -6.10 0.71
N PHE A 47 -7.11 -6.67 -0.15
CA PHE A 47 -5.65 -6.49 -0.03
C PHE A 47 -5.25 -5.02 -0.19
N ASN A 48 -5.83 -4.32 -1.17
CA ASN A 48 -5.61 -2.90 -1.35
C ASN A 48 -6.00 -2.11 -0.10
N ASP A 49 -7.20 -2.35 0.42
CA ASP A 49 -7.73 -1.63 1.59
C ASP A 49 -6.86 -1.89 2.82
N THR A 50 -6.46 -3.14 3.07
CA THR A 50 -5.53 -3.51 4.16
C THR A 50 -4.20 -2.74 4.06
N CYS A 51 -3.65 -2.60 2.85
CA CYS A 51 -2.41 -1.84 2.66
C CYS A 51 -2.62 -0.33 2.84
N LEU A 52 -3.78 0.20 2.46
CA LEU A 52 -4.12 1.61 2.66
C LEU A 52 -4.33 1.92 4.15
N ASP A 53 -5.00 1.04 4.89
CA ASP A 53 -5.20 1.16 6.33
C ASP A 53 -3.84 1.15 7.06
N MET A 54 -2.92 0.27 6.64
CA MET A 54 -1.55 0.25 7.16
C MET A 54 -0.80 1.55 6.86
N ALA A 55 -0.91 2.07 5.65
CA ALA A 55 -0.29 3.34 5.30
C ALA A 55 -0.89 4.49 6.14
N GLU A 56 -2.21 4.59 6.22
CA GLU A 56 -2.90 5.61 7.02
C GLU A 56 -2.50 5.56 8.50
N LEU A 57 -2.39 4.36 9.08
CA LEU A 57 -1.89 4.18 10.44
C LEU A 57 -0.48 4.80 10.62
N CYS A 58 0.44 4.52 9.70
CA CYS A 58 1.78 5.10 9.73
C CYS A 58 1.73 6.63 9.60
N GLN A 59 0.93 7.15 8.66
CA GLN A 59 0.81 8.59 8.41
C GLN A 59 0.25 9.34 9.61
N LEU A 60 -0.80 8.83 10.26
CA LEU A 60 -1.42 9.44 11.44
C LEU A 60 -0.47 9.51 12.64
N ASN A 61 0.53 8.64 12.69
CA ASN A 61 1.55 8.60 13.74
C ASN A 61 2.86 9.29 13.34
N GLY A 62 2.92 9.94 12.17
CA GLY A 62 4.11 10.64 11.68
C GLY A 62 5.26 9.72 11.23
N ASP A 63 4.97 8.44 10.98
CA ASP A 63 5.94 7.46 10.47
C ASP A 63 5.93 7.46 8.93
N GLU A 64 6.52 8.51 8.35
CA GLU A 64 6.56 8.72 6.90
C GLU A 64 7.31 7.60 6.17
N GLN A 65 8.36 7.04 6.77
CA GLN A 65 9.13 5.96 6.18
C GLN A 65 8.29 4.69 6.05
N SER A 66 7.60 4.28 7.10
CA SER A 66 6.72 3.10 7.06
C SER A 66 5.52 3.32 6.14
N TYR A 67 5.00 4.55 6.08
CA TYR A 67 3.95 4.93 5.12
C TYR A 67 4.40 4.71 3.66
N LEU A 68 5.56 5.26 3.29
CA LEU A 68 6.09 5.11 1.92
C LEU A 68 6.39 3.65 1.59
N HIS A 69 6.90 2.88 2.56
CA HIS A 69 7.15 1.45 2.40
C HIS A 69 5.87 0.65 2.15
N ALA A 70 4.81 0.91 2.92
CA ALA A 70 3.52 0.24 2.77
C ALA A 70 2.90 0.53 1.39
N LEU A 71 2.87 1.80 0.97
CA LEU A 71 2.37 2.19 -0.35
C LEU A 71 3.24 1.66 -1.49
N GLY A 72 4.56 1.65 -1.34
CA GLY A 72 5.48 1.10 -2.33
C GLY A 72 5.23 -0.40 -2.56
N LYS A 73 5.06 -1.16 -1.49
CA LYS A 73 4.69 -2.58 -1.56
C LYS A 73 3.35 -2.81 -2.23
N LEU A 74 2.33 -2.02 -1.86
CA LEU A 74 1.01 -2.06 -2.49
C LEU A 74 1.11 -1.82 -4.00
N HIS A 75 1.73 -0.71 -4.40
CA HIS A 75 1.85 -0.33 -5.80
C HIS A 75 2.59 -1.40 -6.61
N HIS A 76 3.73 -1.87 -6.09
CA HIS A 76 4.49 -2.94 -6.75
C HIS A 76 3.66 -4.22 -6.92
N ARG A 77 2.88 -4.61 -5.90
CA ARG A 77 2.03 -5.81 -6.01
C ARG A 77 0.90 -5.63 -7.02
N LEU A 78 0.30 -4.45 -7.10
CA LEU A 78 -0.74 -4.16 -8.09
C LEU A 78 -0.17 -4.15 -9.52
N MET A 79 1.06 -3.66 -9.70
CA MET A 79 1.81 -3.75 -10.95
C MET A 79 2.06 -5.20 -11.36
N GLN A 80 2.34 -6.10 -10.42
CA GLN A 80 2.46 -7.54 -10.73
C GLN A 80 1.12 -8.13 -11.19
N GLU A 81 0.04 -7.87 -10.46
CA GLU A 81 -1.28 -8.44 -10.77
C GLU A 81 -1.87 -7.90 -12.08
N MET A 82 -1.65 -6.63 -12.41
CA MET A 82 -2.12 -6.08 -13.69
C MET A 82 -1.39 -6.68 -14.90
N ASN A 83 -0.15 -7.14 -14.72
CA ASN A 83 0.65 -7.80 -15.75
C ASN A 83 0.54 -9.35 -15.70
N ASN A 84 -0.23 -9.89 -14.77
CA ASN A 84 -0.32 -11.34 -14.58
C ASN A 84 -1.24 -11.97 -15.64
N GLY A 85 -0.66 -12.53 -16.70
CA GLY A 85 -1.40 -13.19 -17.79
C GLY A 85 -2.25 -14.40 -17.38
N GLN A 86 -2.08 -14.94 -16.17
CA GLN A 86 -2.94 -16.00 -15.62
C GLN A 86 -4.25 -15.47 -15.05
N ARG A 87 -4.35 -14.14 -14.82
CA ARG A 87 -5.54 -13.50 -14.30
C ARG A 87 -6.48 -13.11 -15.43
N GLU A 88 -7.77 -13.19 -15.13
CA GLU A 88 -8.82 -12.70 -16.02
C GLU A 88 -8.67 -11.20 -16.29
N ARG A 89 -9.14 -10.77 -17.47
CA ARG A 89 -9.02 -9.38 -17.93
C ARG A 89 -9.63 -8.38 -16.93
N LEU A 90 -10.80 -8.68 -16.37
CA LEU A 90 -11.46 -7.80 -15.40
C LEU A 90 -10.61 -7.59 -14.14
N PHE A 91 -9.97 -8.66 -13.65
CA PHE A 91 -9.07 -8.60 -12.50
C PHE A 91 -7.87 -7.69 -12.79
N ARG A 92 -7.25 -7.84 -13.96
CA ARG A 92 -6.11 -7.00 -14.38
C ARG A 92 -6.50 -5.53 -14.55
N ILE A 93 -7.68 -5.23 -15.10
CA ILE A 93 -8.21 -3.87 -15.21
C ILE A 93 -8.39 -3.26 -13.81
N GLN A 94 -8.98 -4.01 -12.87
CA GLN A 94 -9.14 -3.54 -11.50
C GLN A 94 -7.79 -3.29 -10.82
N ALA A 95 -6.81 -4.18 -11.02
CA ALA A 95 -5.45 -4.00 -10.49
C ALA A 95 -4.80 -2.72 -11.06
N CYS A 96 -4.97 -2.44 -12.36
CA CYS A 96 -4.49 -1.22 -13.00
C CYS A 96 -5.12 0.06 -12.40
N GLN A 97 -6.44 0.05 -12.16
CA GLN A 97 -7.14 1.18 -11.53
C GLN A 97 -6.61 1.46 -10.12
N LEU A 98 -6.43 0.41 -9.32
CA LEU A 98 -5.87 0.52 -7.96
C LEU A 98 -4.39 0.94 -8.01
N ALA A 99 -3.61 0.44 -8.97
CA ALA A 99 -2.21 0.80 -9.16
C ALA A 99 -2.07 2.30 -9.49
N ARG A 100 -2.97 2.85 -10.30
CA ARG A 100 -3.03 4.30 -10.58
C ARG A 100 -3.31 5.12 -9.33
N GLN A 101 -4.21 4.66 -8.47
CA GLN A 101 -4.56 5.36 -7.22
C GLN A 101 -3.39 5.36 -6.23
N SER A 102 -2.75 4.20 -6.02
CA SER A 102 -1.56 4.08 -5.17
C SER A 102 -0.39 4.90 -5.71
N LEU A 103 -0.18 4.92 -7.03
CA LEU A 103 0.82 5.76 -7.68
C LEU A 103 0.60 7.25 -7.38
N SER A 104 -0.63 7.74 -7.48
CA SER A 104 -0.94 9.15 -7.19
C SER A 104 -0.56 9.53 -5.74
N LYS A 105 -0.83 8.64 -4.78
CA LYS A 105 -0.46 8.86 -3.36
C LYS A 105 1.06 8.84 -3.17
N LEU A 106 1.76 7.90 -3.81
CA LEU A 106 3.21 7.80 -3.79
C LEU A 106 3.87 9.05 -4.39
N CYS A 107 3.46 9.45 -5.59
CA CYS A 107 4.03 10.62 -6.26
C CYS A 107 3.81 11.90 -5.45
N HIS A 108 2.63 12.07 -4.84
CA HIS A 108 2.37 13.22 -3.98
C HIS A 108 3.34 13.29 -2.80
N GLN A 109 3.61 12.15 -2.17
CA GLN A 109 4.43 12.09 -0.97
C GLN A 109 5.93 12.21 -1.28
N LEU A 110 6.38 11.59 -2.37
CA LEU A 110 7.72 11.78 -2.89
C LEU A 110 7.96 13.23 -3.31
N ALA A 111 6.98 13.89 -3.93
CA ALA A 111 7.04 15.31 -4.27
C ALA A 111 7.20 16.20 -3.02
N MET A 112 6.43 15.93 -1.97
CA MET A 112 6.55 16.64 -0.69
C MET A 112 7.92 16.42 -0.03
N GLY A 113 8.52 15.23 -0.19
CA GLY A 113 9.87 14.91 0.27
C GLY A 113 11.01 15.38 -0.65
N GLY A 114 10.71 15.99 -1.81
CA GLY A 114 11.71 16.45 -2.79
C GLY A 114 12.27 15.38 -3.72
N ASP A 115 11.75 14.15 -3.67
CA ASP A 115 12.18 12.97 -4.45
C ASP A 115 11.51 12.92 -5.84
N TRP A 116 11.61 14.00 -6.62
CA TRP A 116 10.93 14.15 -7.92
C TRP A 116 11.35 13.11 -8.97
N GLU A 117 12.62 12.71 -8.97
CA GLU A 117 13.15 11.71 -9.92
C GLU A 117 12.51 10.34 -9.70
N LYS A 118 12.34 9.92 -8.44
CA LYS A 118 11.67 8.66 -8.10
C LYS A 118 10.20 8.70 -8.49
N ALA A 119 9.52 9.83 -8.26
CA ALA A 119 8.12 10.00 -8.66
C ALA A 119 7.95 9.88 -10.18
N ALA A 120 8.83 10.52 -10.97
CA ALA A 120 8.82 10.44 -12.42
C ALA A 120 9.11 9.01 -12.93
N ALA A 121 10.06 8.31 -12.30
CA ALA A 121 10.38 6.93 -12.65
C ALA A 121 9.17 5.99 -12.44
N LEU A 122 8.48 6.11 -11.30
CA LEU A 122 7.26 5.33 -11.02
C LEU A 122 6.15 5.62 -12.03
N GLN A 123 5.96 6.88 -12.42
CA GLN A 123 4.96 7.25 -13.44
C GLN A 123 5.29 6.65 -14.81
N SER A 124 6.56 6.74 -15.23
CA SER A 124 7.02 6.17 -16.50
C SER A 124 6.81 4.65 -16.52
N ASP A 125 7.17 3.97 -15.42
CA ASP A 125 7.01 2.52 -15.29
C ASP A 125 5.54 2.10 -15.36
N PHE A 126 4.65 2.80 -14.65
CA PHE A 126 3.22 2.54 -14.71
C PHE A 126 2.65 2.69 -16.13
N VAL A 127 2.98 3.78 -16.83
CA VAL A 127 2.48 4.03 -18.20
C VAL A 127 2.93 2.95 -19.17
N LYS A 128 4.19 2.51 -19.08
CA LYS A 128 4.72 1.43 -19.93
C LYS A 128 3.90 0.15 -19.79
N HIS A 129 3.50 -0.22 -18.58
CA HIS A 129 2.74 -1.44 -18.34
C HIS A 129 1.24 -1.27 -18.62
N ALA A 130 0.66 -0.12 -18.28
CA ALA A 130 -0.75 0.16 -18.51
C ALA A 130 -1.13 0.15 -20.00
N ALA A 131 -0.19 0.49 -20.89
CA ALA A 131 -0.39 0.44 -22.34
C ALA A 131 -0.73 -0.96 -22.87
N TRP A 132 -0.29 -2.04 -22.19
CA TRP A 132 -0.49 -3.43 -22.63
C TRP A 132 -1.78 -4.08 -22.13
N ILE A 133 -2.59 -3.37 -21.34
CA ILE A 133 -3.86 -3.88 -20.80
C ILE A 133 -5.01 -3.69 -21.78
N TRP A 134 -4.88 -2.72 -22.68
CA TRP A 134 -5.82 -2.39 -23.73
C TRP A 134 -5.51 -3.16 -25.00
#